data_AF-A0A8T5F7Q2-F1
#
_entry.id   AF-A0A8T5F7Q2-F1
#
_cell.length_a   1.000
_cell.length_b   1.000
_cell.length_c   1.000
_cell.angle_alpha   90.00
_cell.angle_beta   90.00
_cell.angle_gamma   90.00
#
_symmetry.space_group_name_H-M   'P 1'
#
loop_
_entity.id
_entity.type
_entity.pdbx_description
1 polymer ?
#
loop_
_entity_poly.entity_id
_entity_poly.type
_entity_poly.pdbx_seq_one_letter_code
_entity_poly.pdbx_strand_id
1 'polypeptide(L)' 'MTKIGLEIHCQLTKLESKLFCSCKANYREFEPNHNICPVCMGLPGSLPRLNQKAVES' A
#
# COMPACT_ATOMS: atom_id res chain seq x y z
N MET A 1 37.80 -8.86 -7.13
CA MET A 1 36.52 -8.95 -7.85
C MET A 1 35.47 -8.19 -7.07
N THR A 2 34.80 -7.23 -7.70
CA THR A 2 33.74 -6.43 -7.07
C THR A 2 32.45 -7.24 -7.01
N LYS A 3 31.81 -7.29 -5.84
CA LYS A 3 30.48 -7.89 -5.66
C LYS A 3 29.46 -6.76 -5.54
N ILE A 4 28.35 -6.86 -6.27
CA ILE A 4 27.27 -5.86 -6.27
C ILE A 4 25.96 -6.60 -5.98
N GLY A 5 25.13 -6.02 -5.11
CA GLY A 5 23.77 -6.47 -4.81
C GLY A 5 22.81 -5.30 -4.92
N LEU A 6 21.60 -5.56 -5.41
CA LEU A 6 20.54 -4.57 -5.58
C LEU A 6 19.31 -5.01 -4.79
N GLU A 7 18.68 -4.07 -4.12
CA GLU A 7 17.36 -4.20 -3.50
C GLU A 7 16.43 -3.20 -4.17
N ILE A 8 15.37 -3.69 -4.81
CA ILE A 8 14.49 -2.88 -5.66
C ILE A 8 13.08 -2.92 -5.06
N HIS A 9 12.50 -1.74 -4.85
CA HIS A 9 11.13 -1.56 -4.38
C HIS A 9 10.30 -0.98 -5.53
N CYS A 10 9.19 -1.64 -5.86
CA CYS A 10 8.29 -1.23 -6.94
C CYS A 10 6.88 -0.98 -6.39
N GLN A 11 6.23 0.10 -6.81
CA GLN A 11 4.85 0.38 -6.47
C GLN A 11 3.90 -0.34 -7.43
N LEU A 12 2.93 -1.10 -6.89
CA LEU A 12 1.87 -1.75 -7.67
C LEU A 12 0.81 -0.72 -8.09
N THR A 13 0.92 -0.18 -9.31
CA THR A 13 0.10 0.94 -9.79
C THR A 13 -1.31 0.55 -10.27
N LYS A 14 -1.57 -0.73 -10.54
CA LYS A 14 -2.88 -1.23 -10.99
C LYS A 14 -3.88 -1.49 -9.85
N LEU A 15 -3.47 -1.35 -8.58
CA LEU A 15 -4.35 -1.60 -7.45
C LEU A 15 -5.34 -0.46 -7.26
N GLU A 16 -6.61 -0.79 -7.05
CA GLU A 16 -7.65 0.19 -6.73
C GLU A 16 -7.59 0.63 -5.25
N SER A 17 -7.24 -0.29 -4.35
CA SER A 17 -7.14 -0.05 -2.90
C SER A 17 -5.76 -0.40 -2.35
N LYS A 18 -5.42 0.18 -1.19
CA LYS A 18 -4.17 -0.11 -0.47
C LYS A 18 -4.04 -1.59 -0.12
N LEU A 19 -2.84 -1.99 0.27
CA LEU A 19 -2.48 -3.40 0.49
C LEU A 19 -3.32 -4.08 1.58
N PHE A 20 -3.76 -3.33 2.60
CA PHE A 20 -4.43 -3.89 3.79
C PHE A 20 -5.77 -3.25 4.15
N CYS A 21 -6.27 -2.29 3.35
CA CYS A 21 -7.51 -1.58 3.63
C CYS A 21 -8.18 -1.08 2.35
N SER A 22 -9.39 -0.51 2.47
CA SER A 22 -10.22 -0.05 1.35
C SER A 22 -9.88 1.37 0.84
N CYS A 23 -8.97 2.10 1.48
CA CYS A 23 -8.50 3.40 0.98
C CYS A 23 -7.93 3.25 -0.44
N LYS A 24 -8.08 4.29 -1.28
CA LYS A 24 -7.55 4.28 -2.65
C LYS A 24 -6.03 4.14 -2.65
N ALA A 25 -5.48 3.33 -3.54
CA ALA A 25 -4.01 3.24 -3.69
C ALA A 25 -3.43 4.46 -4.41
N ASN A 26 -4.21 5.09 -5.29
CA ASN A 26 -3.85 6.36 -5.90
C ASN A 26 -3.96 7.49 -4.87
N TYR A 27 -2.83 8.00 -4.41
CA TYR A 27 -2.75 9.09 -3.45
C TYR A 27 -2.58 10.47 -4.12
N ARG A 28 -2.32 10.52 -5.42
CA ARG A 28 -1.91 11.76 -6.12
C ARG A 28 -3.01 12.81 -6.21
N GLU A 29 -4.26 12.37 -6.08
CA GLU A 29 -5.47 13.22 -6.15
C GLU A 29 -5.94 13.69 -4.77
N PHE A 30 -5.19 13.40 -3.70
CA PHE A 30 -5.61 13.67 -2.33
C PHE A 30 -4.64 14.62 -1.62
N GLU A 31 -5.22 15.55 -0.87
CA GLU A 31 -4.49 16.36 0.10
C GLU A 31 -3.90 15.48 1.23
N PRO A 32 -2.89 15.97 1.96
CA PRO A 32 -2.31 15.24 3.09
C PRO A 32 -3.39 14.76 4.06
N ASN A 33 -3.30 13.49 4.48
CA ASN A 33 -4.21 12.86 5.43
C ASN A 33 -5.70 12.82 5.01
N HIS A 34 -6.03 12.96 3.71
CA HIS A 34 -7.42 12.83 3.24
C HIS A 34 -7.76 11.43 2.70
N ASN A 35 -6.75 10.62 2.38
CA ASN A 35 -6.92 9.23 1.93
C ASN A 35 -6.46 8.24 3.01
N ILE A 36 -7.12 8.30 4.16
CA ILE A 36 -6.76 7.52 5.36
C ILE A 36 -7.98 6.83 5.99
N CYS A 37 -7.73 5.79 6.77
CA CYS A 37 -8.71 5.10 7.59
C CYS A 37 -8.02 4.52 8.84
N PRO A 38 -8.76 4.01 9.84
CA PRO A 38 -8.17 3.45 11.06
C PRO A 38 -7.08 2.41 10.82
N VAL A 39 -7.18 1.59 9.77
CA VAL A 39 -6.19 0.55 9.45
C VAL A 39 -4.87 1.15 9.00
N CYS A 40 -4.87 2.06 8.01
CA CYS A 40 -3.61 2.64 7.53
C CYS A 40 -3.03 3.71 8.47
N MET A 41 -3.83 4.21 9.41
CA MET A 41 -3.38 5.05 10.52
C MET A 41 -2.89 4.23 11.72
N GLY A 42 -3.08 2.90 11.72
CA GLY A 42 -2.68 2.03 12.82
C GLY A 42 -3.42 2.31 14.13
N LEU A 43 -4.68 2.75 14.06
CA LEU A 43 -5.47 3.04 15.26
C LEU A 43 -5.77 1.76 16.06
N PRO A 44 -5.87 1.83 17.40
CA PRO A 44 -6.18 0.70 18.25
C PRO A 44 -7.47 -0.03 17.80
N GLY A 45 -7.42 -1.36 17.76
CA GLY A 45 -8.56 -2.20 17.36
C GLY A 45 -8.75 -2.36 15.85
N SER A 46 -7.92 -1.72 15.01
CA SER A 46 -7.94 -1.96 13.57
C SER A 46 -7.28 -3.29 13.19
N LEU A 47 -7.83 -3.98 12.19
CA LEU A 47 -7.30 -5.25 11.67
C LEU A 47 -7.01 -5.13 10.16
N PRO A 48 -5.83 -5.57 9.69
CA PRO A 48 -5.49 -5.53 8.27
C PRO A 48 -6.18 -6.65 7.49
N ARG A 49 -6.55 -6.38 6.23
CA ARG A 49 -7.04 -7.40 5.28
C ARG A 49 -6.30 -7.29 3.95
N LEU A 50 -5.55 -8.33 3.59
CA LEU A 50 -4.77 -8.37 2.36
C LEU A 50 -5.63 -8.13 1.11
N ASN A 51 -5.16 -7.25 0.24
CA ASN A 51 -5.74 -7.01 -1.07
C ASN A 51 -5.45 -8.21 -1.99
N GLN A 52 -6.49 -8.93 -2.42
CA GLN A 52 -6.35 -10.09 -3.31
C GLN A 52 -5.65 -9.73 -4.63
N LYS A 53 -5.92 -8.54 -5.19
CA LYS A 53 -5.26 -8.06 -6.42
C LYS A 53 -3.75 -7.85 -6.26
N ALA A 54 -3.26 -7.67 -5.03
CA ALA A 54 -1.84 -7.47 -4.77
C ALA A 54 -1.01 -8.76 -4.83
N VAL A 55 -1.67 -9.92 -4.82
CA VAL A 55 -1.02 -11.25 -4.91
C VAL A 55 -1.37 -12.01 -6.20
N GLU A 56 -2.16 -11.41 -7.07
CA GLU A 56 -2.42 -11.95 -8.41
C GLU A 56 -1.16 -11.80 -9.29
N SER A 57 -0.88 -12.82 -10.11
CA SER A 57 0.28 -12.89 -11.02
C SER A 57 0.06 -12.10 -12.31
#